data_AF-A0A6N6KQP1-F1
#
_entry.id   AF-A0A6N6KQP1-F1
#
_cell.length_a   1.000
_cell.length_b   1.000
_cell.length_c   1.000
_cell.angle_alpha   90.00
_cell.angle_beta   90.00
_cell.angle_gamma   90.00
#
_symmetry.space_group_name_H-M   'P 1'
#
loop_
_entity.id
_entity.type
_entity.pdbx_description
1 polymer ?
#
loop_
_entity_poly.entity_id
_entity_poly.type
_entity_poly.pdbx_seq_one_letter_code
_entity_poly.pdbx_strand_id
1 'polypeptide(L)'
;MPYPSIYESLIISGTYIGCRSTYPNVLEGLLNQSLSELPFEVLNFGVSGYSTYDEALVIEHKVLQWQPDLIIVGYVLNDPEIDPVQPIHQHFQATEWWQHSNILRLAFEAKNAWDIERLGDGNYIRYLHAPEERKWSSVLDSFENIARLTNEREIPVLVVIFPRLSLAKTWSDYPFRDLHAQVASAANEQGFFVIDLYDEYSKHPSRDLRASKDNAHPGSFANQLAAQEIYNWLSDHPEMLSIP
;
A
#
# COMPACT_ATOMS: atom_id res chain seq x y z
N MET A 1 2.20 -25.43 -13.76
CA MET A 1 1.78 -25.49 -12.35
C MET A 1 1.51 -24.06 -11.95
N PRO A 2 0.34 -23.72 -11.38
CA PRO A 2 0.13 -22.34 -10.97
C PRO A 2 1.20 -22.02 -9.92
N TYR A 3 1.88 -20.89 -10.08
CA TYR A 3 2.65 -20.31 -8.99
C TYR A 3 1.77 -20.36 -7.73
N PRO A 4 2.29 -20.80 -6.57
CA PRO A 4 1.51 -20.69 -5.35
C PRO A 4 1.15 -19.21 -5.24
N SER A 5 -0.12 -18.92 -5.39
CA SER A 5 -0.68 -17.60 -5.27
C SER A 5 -0.56 -17.22 -3.79
N ILE A 6 0.60 -16.71 -3.42
CA ILE A 6 0.82 -15.96 -2.20
C ILE A 6 0.15 -14.62 -2.47
N TYR A 7 -1.19 -14.62 -2.41
CA TYR A 7 -2.02 -13.43 -2.47
C TYR A 7 -1.70 -12.59 -1.23
N GLU A 8 -0.67 -11.75 -1.33
CA GLU A 8 -0.28 -10.84 -0.27
C GLU A 8 -0.66 -9.40 -0.63
N SER A 9 -1.91 -9.15 -1.02
CA SER A 9 -2.44 -7.79 -1.17
C SER A 9 -3.27 -7.43 0.06
N LEU A 10 -2.65 -6.70 0.98
CA LEU A 10 -3.29 -6.16 2.16
C LEU A 10 -3.06 -4.65 2.22
N ILE A 11 -4.13 -3.90 1.98
CA ILE A 11 -4.24 -2.52 2.44
C ILE A 11 -5.45 -2.47 3.37
N ILE A 12 -5.14 -2.53 4.67
CA ILE A 12 -5.91 -1.96 5.78
C ILE A 12 -7.33 -2.52 5.99
N SER A 13 -7.59 -3.76 5.62
CA SER A 13 -8.71 -4.49 6.22
C SER A 13 -8.20 -5.18 7.49
N GLY A 14 -8.95 -5.12 8.60
CA GLY A 14 -8.72 -5.94 9.80
C GLY A 14 -8.93 -7.43 9.55
N THR A 15 -8.53 -7.95 8.39
CA THR A 15 -8.76 -9.33 7.95
C THR A 15 -8.06 -10.35 8.86
N TYR A 16 -6.96 -9.93 9.52
CA TYR A 16 -6.12 -10.81 10.33
C TYR A 16 -5.93 -10.34 11.78
N ILE A 17 -6.47 -9.18 12.12
CA ILE A 17 -6.45 -8.60 13.48
C ILE A 17 -7.81 -7.94 13.76
N GLY A 18 -8.18 -7.79 15.03
CA GLY A 18 -9.42 -7.07 15.36
C GLY A 18 -9.40 -5.63 14.84
N CYS A 19 -10.56 -5.11 14.40
CA CYS A 19 -10.70 -3.75 13.84
C CYS A 19 -10.01 -2.66 14.70
N ARG A 20 -10.15 -2.75 16.03
CA ARG A 20 -9.52 -1.85 17.01
C ARG A 20 -7.98 -1.87 17.02
N SER A 21 -7.35 -2.85 16.36
CA SER A 21 -5.90 -3.00 16.28
C SER A 21 -5.32 -2.53 14.95
N THR A 22 -6.14 -2.05 14.02
CA THR A 22 -5.64 -1.46 12.77
C THR A 22 -5.02 -0.09 13.05
N TYR A 23 -3.99 0.30 12.29
CA TYR A 23 -3.31 1.57 12.53
C TYR A 23 -4.24 2.79 12.46
N PRO A 24 -5.29 2.87 11.61
CA PRO A 24 -6.20 4.03 11.61
C PRO A 24 -6.94 4.19 12.94
N ASN A 25 -7.44 3.08 13.51
CA ASN A 25 -8.13 3.13 14.80
C ASN A 25 -7.18 3.43 15.97
N VAL A 26 -5.94 2.93 15.91
CA VAL A 26 -4.92 3.28 16.92
C VAL A 26 -4.54 4.75 16.79
N LEU A 27 -4.36 5.25 15.57
CA LEU A 27 -4.03 6.64 15.28
C LEU A 27 -5.11 7.60 15.79
N GLU A 28 -6.40 7.34 15.50
CA GLU A 28 -7.51 8.12 16.04
C GLU A 28 -7.47 8.21 17.57
N GLY A 29 -7.17 7.08 18.23
CA GLY A 29 -7.03 7.01 19.68
C GLY A 29 -5.86 7.84 20.21
N LEU A 30 -4.72 7.85 19.52
CA LEU A 30 -3.54 8.65 19.87
C LEU A 30 -3.81 10.15 19.68
N LEU A 31 -4.38 10.54 18.53
CA LEU A 31 -4.73 11.92 18.20
C LEU A 31 -5.66 12.52 19.26
N ASN A 32 -6.74 11.81 19.59
CA ASN A 32 -7.76 12.26 20.54
C ASN A 32 -7.32 12.27 22.01
N GLN A 33 -6.17 11.67 22.33
CA GLN A 33 -5.62 11.72 23.68
C GLN A 33 -4.66 12.89 23.91
N SER A 34 -4.13 13.50 22.86
CA SER A 34 -2.89 14.30 23.01
C SER A 34 -2.78 15.55 22.14
N LEU A 35 -3.47 15.65 21.00
CA LEU A 35 -3.19 16.72 20.02
C LEU A 35 -4.21 17.85 19.94
N SER A 36 -5.46 17.67 20.37
CA SER A 36 -6.48 18.73 20.29
C SER A 36 -7.59 18.59 21.32
N GLU A 37 -8.25 19.70 21.64
CA GLU A 37 -9.53 19.71 22.36
C GLU A 37 -10.71 19.32 21.44
N LEU A 38 -10.53 19.40 20.12
CA LEU A 38 -11.50 18.96 19.13
C LEU A 38 -11.25 17.49 18.75
N PRO A 39 -12.33 16.71 18.54
CA PRO A 39 -12.19 15.30 18.21
C PRO A 39 -11.69 15.13 16.77
N PHE A 40 -10.65 14.31 16.61
CA PHE A 40 -10.22 13.77 15.33
C PHE A 40 -11.05 12.54 14.97
N GLU A 41 -11.36 12.40 13.68
CA GLU A 41 -11.96 11.21 13.09
C GLU A 41 -11.01 10.64 12.03
N VAL A 42 -10.70 9.34 12.11
CA VAL A 42 -9.86 8.64 11.13
C VAL A 42 -10.69 7.58 10.43
N LEU A 43 -11.18 7.94 9.24
CA LEU A 43 -12.02 7.07 8.43
C LEU A 43 -11.18 6.05 7.64
N ASN A 44 -11.33 4.77 7.97
CA ASN A 44 -10.65 3.69 7.25
C ASN A 44 -11.43 3.28 5.99
N PHE A 45 -10.93 3.66 4.81
CA PHE A 45 -11.46 3.25 3.51
C PHE A 45 -10.72 2.05 2.88
N GLY A 46 -9.75 1.48 3.59
CA GLY A 46 -8.94 0.38 3.08
C GLY A 46 -9.72 -0.92 2.93
N VAL A 47 -9.48 -1.60 1.81
CA VAL A 47 -10.00 -2.94 1.53
C VAL A 47 -8.83 -3.80 1.09
N SER A 48 -8.77 -5.01 1.64
CA SER A 48 -7.74 -5.98 1.24
C SER A 48 -7.81 -6.17 -0.26
N GLY A 49 -6.68 -6.00 -0.94
CA GLY A 49 -6.60 -6.20 -2.37
C GLY A 49 -6.63 -4.97 -3.25
N TYR A 50 -6.85 -3.79 -2.68
CA TYR A 50 -6.71 -2.56 -3.44
C TYR A 50 -5.26 -2.34 -3.85
N SER A 51 -5.10 -1.99 -5.12
CA SER A 51 -3.90 -1.38 -5.70
C SER A 51 -3.95 0.14 -5.53
N THR A 52 -2.86 0.85 -5.78
CA THR A 52 -2.88 2.34 -5.82
C THR A 52 -3.91 2.88 -6.81
N TYR A 53 -4.18 2.12 -7.88
CA TYR A 53 -5.24 2.44 -8.83
C TYR A 53 -6.64 2.40 -8.20
N ASP A 54 -6.94 1.36 -7.41
CA ASP A 54 -8.20 1.27 -6.68
C ASP A 54 -8.31 2.36 -5.61
N GLU A 55 -7.21 2.67 -4.92
CA GLU A 55 -7.15 3.76 -3.94
C GLU A 55 -7.49 5.11 -4.57
N ALA A 56 -6.95 5.43 -5.74
CA ALA A 56 -7.28 6.66 -6.47
C ALA A 56 -8.78 6.75 -6.81
N LEU A 57 -9.40 5.64 -7.24
CA LEU A 57 -10.84 5.58 -7.50
C LEU A 57 -11.68 5.73 -6.22
N VAL A 58 -11.23 5.14 -5.12
CA VAL A 58 -11.88 5.27 -3.81
C VAL A 58 -11.79 6.71 -3.32
N ILE A 59 -10.65 7.36 -3.51
CA ILE A 59 -10.50 8.78 -3.19
C ILE A 59 -11.51 9.61 -3.97
N GLU A 60 -11.52 9.46 -5.30
CA GLU A 60 -12.41 10.20 -6.20
C GLU A 60 -13.89 10.01 -5.88
N HIS A 61 -14.32 8.76 -5.66
CA HIS A 61 -15.75 8.44 -5.59
C HIS A 61 -16.30 8.32 -4.16
N LYS A 62 -15.43 8.18 -3.14
CA LYS A 62 -15.88 7.94 -1.76
C LYS A 62 -15.23 8.85 -0.73
N VAL A 63 -13.94 9.12 -0.79
CA VAL A 63 -13.25 9.86 0.29
C VAL A 63 -13.60 11.35 0.24
N LEU A 64 -13.55 11.97 -0.95
CA LEU A 64 -13.70 13.42 -1.07
C LEU A 64 -15.06 13.97 -0.59
N GLN A 65 -16.12 13.15 -0.53
CA GLN A 65 -17.42 13.58 0.00
C GLN A 65 -17.39 13.87 1.51
N TRP A 66 -16.39 13.33 2.23
CA TRP A 66 -16.19 13.54 3.66
C TRP A 66 -15.39 14.79 3.99
N GLN A 67 -14.92 15.53 2.97
CA GLN A 67 -14.12 16.76 3.14
C GLN A 67 -12.94 16.56 4.12
N PRO A 68 -12.04 15.60 3.85
CA PRO A 68 -10.93 15.31 4.76
C PRO A 68 -9.92 16.45 4.79
N ASP A 69 -9.34 16.70 5.96
CA ASP A 69 -8.21 17.64 6.12
C ASP A 69 -6.87 17.01 5.69
N LEU A 70 -6.80 15.68 5.67
CA LEU A 70 -5.61 14.91 5.28
C LEU A 70 -6.03 13.56 4.69
N ILE A 71 -5.37 13.14 3.60
CA ILE A 71 -5.50 11.80 3.05
C ILE A 71 -4.22 11.02 3.31
N ILE A 72 -4.35 9.82 3.89
CA ILE A 72 -3.23 8.90 4.11
C ILE A 72 -3.39 7.71 3.16
N VAL A 73 -2.39 7.50 2.31
CA VAL A 73 -2.30 6.37 1.36
C VAL A 73 -1.31 5.35 1.91
N GLY A 74 -1.77 4.13 2.16
CA GLY A 74 -0.93 3.07 2.72
C GLY A 74 -0.35 2.18 1.64
N TYR A 75 0.84 2.48 1.14
CA TYR A 75 1.45 1.79 0.00
C TYR A 75 2.20 0.51 0.40
N VAL A 76 1.97 -0.60 -0.30
CA VAL A 76 2.79 -1.83 -0.21
C VAL A 76 3.44 -2.15 -1.56
N LEU A 77 4.52 -2.93 -1.54
CA LEU A 77 5.32 -3.17 -2.76
C LEU A 77 4.62 -4.02 -3.84
N ASN A 78 3.40 -4.47 -3.63
CA ASN A 78 2.60 -5.10 -4.69
C ASN A 78 1.44 -4.23 -5.19
N ASP A 79 1.36 -2.97 -4.75
CA ASP A 79 0.43 -1.97 -5.27
C ASP A 79 0.41 -1.83 -6.80
N PRO A 80 1.51 -1.99 -7.55
CA PRO A 80 1.44 -1.95 -9.02
C PRO A 80 0.64 -3.12 -9.64
N GLU A 81 0.21 -4.11 -8.85
CA GLU A 81 -0.55 -5.28 -9.31
C GLU A 81 -2.02 -4.94 -9.62
N ILE A 82 -2.27 -4.50 -10.84
CA ILE A 82 -3.63 -4.20 -11.37
C ILE A 82 -4.36 -5.41 -11.98
N ASP A 83 -3.73 -6.59 -11.95
CA ASP A 83 -4.40 -7.79 -12.44
C ASP A 83 -5.54 -8.16 -11.48
N PRO A 84 -6.61 -8.80 -11.96
CA PRO A 84 -7.69 -9.28 -11.11
C PRO A 84 -7.19 -10.45 -10.25
N VAL A 85 -6.45 -10.14 -9.19
CA VAL A 85 -5.96 -11.11 -8.21
C VAL A 85 -6.95 -11.34 -7.08
N GLN A 86 -7.91 -10.42 -6.90
CA GLN A 86 -8.96 -10.54 -5.90
C GLN A 86 -10.02 -11.57 -6.30
N PRO A 87 -10.51 -12.42 -5.39
CA PRO A 87 -11.49 -13.47 -5.71
C PRO A 87 -12.74 -12.95 -6.43
N ILE A 88 -13.23 -11.76 -6.04
CA ILE A 88 -14.39 -11.15 -6.68
C ILE A 88 -14.06 -10.63 -8.08
N HIS A 89 -12.90 -10.00 -8.26
CA HIS A 89 -12.44 -9.56 -9.57
C HIS A 89 -12.21 -10.76 -10.50
N GLN A 90 -11.61 -11.84 -10.01
CA GLN A 90 -11.43 -13.10 -10.74
C GLN A 90 -12.76 -13.73 -11.14
N HIS A 91 -13.74 -13.75 -10.23
CA HIS A 91 -15.05 -14.33 -10.49
C HIS A 91 -15.81 -13.61 -11.60
N PHE A 92 -15.73 -12.27 -11.63
CA PHE A 92 -16.41 -11.44 -12.61
C PHE A 92 -15.54 -11.06 -13.82
N GLN A 93 -14.29 -11.52 -13.86
CA GLN A 93 -13.42 -11.30 -15.00
C GLN A 93 -13.97 -12.07 -16.22
N ALA A 94 -14.23 -11.34 -17.30
CA ALA A 94 -14.54 -11.96 -18.57
C ALA A 94 -13.32 -12.76 -19.03
N THR A 95 -13.52 -14.05 -19.33
CA THR A 95 -12.47 -14.85 -19.96
C THR A 95 -12.18 -14.28 -21.33
N GLU A 96 -10.95 -13.83 -21.52
CA GLU A 96 -10.50 -13.33 -22.82
C GLU A 96 -10.44 -14.48 -23.82
N TRP A 97 -10.68 -14.19 -25.10
CA TRP A 97 -10.77 -15.22 -26.15
C TRP A 97 -9.54 -16.14 -26.20
N TRP A 98 -8.35 -15.61 -25.90
CA TRP A 98 -7.08 -16.34 -25.91
C TRP A 98 -6.94 -17.28 -24.71
N GLN A 99 -7.60 -17.00 -23.59
CA GLN A 99 -7.54 -17.82 -22.38
C GLN A 99 -8.26 -19.16 -22.53
N HIS A 100 -9.14 -19.30 -23.53
CA HIS A 100 -9.74 -20.59 -23.90
C HIS A 100 -8.74 -21.57 -24.54
N SER A 101 -7.57 -21.09 -24.98
CA SER A 101 -6.51 -21.91 -25.55
C SER A 101 -5.41 -22.21 -24.54
N ASN A 102 -5.19 -23.49 -24.25
CA ASN A 102 -4.10 -23.92 -23.38
C ASN A 102 -2.71 -23.51 -23.92
N ILE A 103 -2.54 -23.48 -25.25
CA ILE A 103 -1.26 -23.10 -25.86
C ILE A 103 -0.99 -21.61 -25.67
N LEU A 104 -2.00 -20.76 -25.89
CA LEU A 104 -1.85 -19.32 -25.71
C LEU A 104 -1.65 -18.96 -24.24
N ARG A 105 -2.31 -19.68 -23.33
CA ARG A 105 -2.06 -19.54 -21.89
C ARG A 105 -0.62 -19.92 -21.50
N LEU A 106 -0.11 -21.05 -22.01
CA LEU A 106 1.29 -21.44 -21.78
C LEU A 106 2.28 -20.42 -22.36
N ALA A 107 1.99 -19.87 -23.54
CA ALA A 107 2.81 -18.81 -24.14
C ALA A 107 2.79 -17.53 -23.31
N PHE A 108 1.62 -17.15 -22.79
CA PHE A 108 1.48 -16.01 -21.87
C PHE A 108 2.26 -16.23 -20.57
N GLU A 109 2.14 -17.41 -19.95
CA GLU A 109 2.90 -17.78 -18.74
C GLU A 109 4.42 -17.73 -19.00
N ALA A 110 4.87 -18.25 -20.14
CA ALA A 110 6.29 -18.23 -20.52
C ALA A 110 6.80 -16.80 -20.77
N LYS A 111 6.00 -15.95 -21.42
CA LYS A 111 6.32 -14.52 -21.59
C LYS A 111 6.43 -13.84 -20.23
N ASN A 112 5.46 -14.04 -19.34
CA ASN A 112 5.42 -13.41 -18.03
C ASN A 112 6.64 -13.84 -17.18
N ALA A 113 7.00 -15.12 -17.22
CA ALA A 113 8.21 -15.61 -16.57
C ALA A 113 9.49 -14.99 -17.15
N TRP A 114 9.55 -14.81 -18.47
CA TRP A 114 10.68 -14.15 -19.13
C TRP A 114 10.78 -12.66 -18.80
N ASP A 115 9.65 -11.95 -18.72
CA ASP A 115 9.63 -10.54 -18.33
C ASP A 115 10.02 -10.37 -16.85
N ILE A 116 9.60 -11.27 -15.95
CA ILE A 116 10.06 -11.28 -14.54
C ILE A 116 11.57 -11.46 -14.44
N GLU A 117 12.14 -12.39 -15.23
CA GLU A 117 13.59 -12.60 -15.26
C GLU A 117 14.32 -11.35 -15.80
N ARG A 118 13.87 -10.84 -16.95
CA ARG A 118 14.57 -9.77 -17.67
C ARG A 118 14.45 -8.39 -17.01
N LEU A 119 13.26 -8.05 -16.53
CA LEU A 119 12.95 -6.72 -15.98
C LEU A 119 13.04 -6.68 -14.46
N GLY A 120 12.77 -7.81 -13.80
CA GLY A 120 12.78 -7.92 -12.35
C GLY A 120 14.02 -8.60 -11.76
N ASP A 121 14.99 -9.00 -12.59
CA ASP A 121 16.13 -9.83 -12.17
C ASP A 121 15.67 -11.10 -11.41
N GLY A 122 14.63 -11.74 -11.94
CA GLY A 122 13.98 -12.92 -11.35
C GLY A 122 13.08 -12.61 -10.15
N ASN A 123 12.96 -11.36 -9.73
CA ASN A 123 12.12 -10.95 -8.59
C ASN A 123 10.80 -10.30 -9.06
N TYR A 124 9.68 -10.90 -8.67
CA TYR A 124 8.35 -10.43 -9.05
C TYR A 124 8.06 -8.98 -8.61
N ILE A 125 8.45 -8.60 -7.39
CA ILE A 125 8.22 -7.24 -6.87
C ILE A 125 9.02 -6.20 -7.65
N ARG A 126 10.25 -6.55 -8.07
CA ARG A 126 11.04 -5.68 -8.94
C ARG A 126 10.41 -5.55 -10.33
N TYR A 127 9.91 -6.64 -10.89
CA TYR A 127 9.18 -6.64 -12.14
C TYR A 127 7.95 -5.71 -12.09
N LEU A 128 7.18 -5.73 -11.00
CA LEU A 128 6.04 -4.83 -10.81
C LEU A 128 6.42 -3.34 -10.89
N HIS A 129 7.65 -2.99 -10.50
CA HIS A 129 8.19 -1.62 -10.48
C HIS A 129 9.06 -1.27 -11.69
N ALA A 130 9.17 -2.16 -12.68
CA ALA A 130 9.94 -1.90 -13.88
C ALA A 130 9.32 -0.73 -14.68
N PRO A 131 10.11 0.29 -15.08
CA PRO A 131 9.58 1.46 -15.82
C PRO A 131 8.87 1.11 -17.12
N GLU A 132 9.25 0.01 -17.76
CA GLU A 132 8.65 -0.47 -19.01
C GLU A 132 7.27 -1.10 -18.81
N GLU A 133 6.89 -1.43 -17.58
CA GLU A 133 5.65 -2.14 -17.29
C GLU A 133 4.47 -1.20 -17.06
N ARG A 134 3.31 -1.61 -17.59
CA ARG A 134 2.05 -0.91 -17.34
C ARG A 134 1.72 -0.88 -15.85
N LYS A 135 2.17 -1.89 -15.11
CA LYS A 135 1.99 -2.04 -13.66
C LYS A 135 2.56 -0.83 -12.91
N TRP A 136 3.84 -0.52 -13.09
CA TRP A 136 4.45 0.66 -12.48
C TRP A 136 3.83 1.97 -12.98
N SER A 137 3.61 2.08 -14.29
CA SER A 137 2.96 3.26 -14.87
C SER A 137 1.57 3.52 -14.27
N SER A 138 0.87 2.47 -13.83
CA SER A 138 -0.42 2.62 -13.16
C SER A 138 -0.31 3.31 -11.81
N VAL A 139 0.78 3.12 -11.07
CA VAL A 139 1.03 3.85 -9.81
C VAL A 139 1.27 5.33 -10.10
N LEU A 140 2.08 5.64 -11.12
CA LEU A 140 2.36 7.01 -11.53
C LEU A 140 1.08 7.75 -11.94
N ASP A 141 0.27 7.14 -12.81
CA ASP A 141 -1.02 7.71 -13.24
C ASP A 141 -1.97 7.93 -12.04
N SER A 142 -1.93 7.03 -11.07
CA SER A 142 -2.80 7.10 -9.87
C SER A 142 -2.35 8.22 -8.95
N PHE A 143 -1.04 8.38 -8.72
CA PHE A 143 -0.50 9.51 -7.97
C PHE A 143 -0.78 10.85 -8.66
N GLU A 144 -0.63 10.94 -9.98
CA GLU A 144 -1.02 12.14 -10.73
C GLU A 144 -2.52 12.44 -10.58
N ASN A 145 -3.38 11.41 -10.66
CA ASN A 145 -4.82 11.59 -10.48
C ASN A 145 -5.16 12.06 -9.06
N ILE A 146 -4.55 11.46 -8.04
CA ILE A 146 -4.73 11.88 -6.64
C ILE A 146 -4.29 13.34 -6.50
N ALA A 147 -3.12 13.72 -7.00
CA ALA A 147 -2.61 15.07 -6.91
C ALA A 147 -3.55 16.09 -7.58
N ARG A 148 -4.08 15.77 -8.76
CA ARG A 148 -5.10 16.60 -9.43
C ARG A 148 -6.34 16.80 -8.55
N LEU A 149 -6.85 15.73 -7.94
CA LEU A 149 -8.04 15.76 -7.10
C LEU A 149 -7.82 16.53 -5.80
N THR A 150 -6.64 16.45 -5.20
CA THR A 150 -6.35 17.02 -3.88
C THR A 150 -5.79 18.44 -3.95
N ASN A 151 -5.00 18.79 -4.97
CA ASN A 151 -4.46 20.14 -5.17
C ASN A 151 -5.56 21.19 -5.37
N GLU A 152 -6.62 20.85 -6.10
CA GLU A 152 -7.79 21.74 -6.26
C GLU A 152 -8.48 22.10 -4.95
N ARG A 153 -8.30 21.26 -3.92
CA ARG A 153 -8.97 21.35 -2.61
C ARG A 153 -8.01 21.66 -1.47
N GLU A 154 -6.72 21.87 -1.81
CA GLU A 154 -5.65 22.10 -0.85
C GLU A 154 -5.55 20.99 0.22
N ILE A 155 -5.89 19.74 -0.14
CA ILE A 155 -5.86 18.59 0.77
C ILE A 155 -4.44 17.97 0.70
N PRO A 156 -3.66 17.97 1.80
CA PRO A 156 -2.38 17.26 1.84
C PRO A 156 -2.58 15.74 1.71
N VAL A 157 -1.59 15.10 1.11
CA VAL A 157 -1.54 13.64 0.96
C VAL A 157 -0.26 13.12 1.60
N LEU A 158 -0.39 12.12 2.46
CA LEU A 158 0.71 11.41 3.10
C LEU A 158 0.74 9.96 2.59
N VAL A 159 1.82 9.58 1.92
CA VAL A 159 2.07 8.19 1.51
C VAL A 159 2.89 7.49 2.60
N VAL A 160 2.35 6.42 3.17
CA VAL A 160 3.01 5.60 4.18
C VAL A 160 3.43 4.29 3.54
N ILE A 161 4.74 4.10 3.35
CA ILE A 161 5.30 2.91 2.70
C ILE A 161 5.51 1.81 3.74
N PHE A 162 4.82 0.69 3.57
CA PHE A 162 4.94 -0.48 4.42
C PHE A 162 5.98 -1.45 3.84
N PRO A 163 7.07 -1.77 4.59
CA PRO A 163 8.02 -2.77 4.14
C PRO A 163 7.37 -4.16 4.09
N ARG A 164 7.77 -4.96 3.09
CA ARG A 164 7.32 -6.34 3.00
C ARG A 164 7.93 -7.16 4.14
N LEU A 165 7.10 -7.54 5.11
CA LEU A 165 7.53 -8.43 6.17
C LEU A 165 7.86 -9.81 5.58
N SER A 166 8.99 -10.35 5.99
CA SER A 166 9.44 -11.67 5.53
C SER A 166 9.15 -12.73 6.58
N LEU A 167 8.94 -13.97 6.13
CA LEU A 167 9.01 -15.14 7.00
C LEU A 167 10.46 -15.40 7.48
N ALA A 168 11.46 -14.81 6.80
CA ALA A 168 12.85 -14.80 7.23
C ALA A 168 13.06 -13.88 8.45
N LYS A 169 14.11 -14.17 9.23
CA LYS A 169 14.26 -13.65 10.60
C LYS A 169 14.88 -12.25 10.71
N THR A 170 15.61 -11.77 9.70
CA THR A 170 16.47 -10.57 9.82
C THR A 170 16.21 -9.56 8.70
N TRP A 171 16.37 -8.28 9.04
CA TRP A 171 16.26 -7.15 8.11
C TRP A 171 17.51 -6.94 7.25
N SER A 172 18.63 -7.58 7.60
CA SER A 172 19.92 -7.45 6.92
C SER A 172 19.86 -7.72 5.41
N ASP A 173 18.89 -8.53 4.98
CA ASP A 173 18.76 -9.01 3.62
C ASP A 173 17.53 -8.42 2.91
N TYR A 174 16.92 -7.36 3.45
CA TYR A 174 15.74 -6.73 2.86
C TYR A 174 16.08 -6.09 1.50
N PRO A 175 15.58 -6.62 0.38
CA PRO A 175 16.14 -6.31 -0.93
C PRO A 175 15.42 -5.18 -1.64
N PHE A 176 14.57 -4.39 -0.96
CA PHE A 176 13.64 -3.46 -1.61
C PHE A 176 13.76 -2.00 -1.14
N ARG A 177 14.83 -1.63 -0.43
CA ARG A 177 15.08 -0.23 -0.01
C ARG A 177 15.13 0.73 -1.20
N ASP A 178 15.63 0.27 -2.34
CA ASP A 178 15.65 1.02 -3.59
C ASP A 178 14.25 1.22 -4.17
N LEU A 179 13.37 0.22 -4.07
CA LEU A 179 11.97 0.36 -4.49
C LEU A 179 11.19 1.32 -3.57
N HIS A 180 11.47 1.31 -2.27
CA HIS A 180 10.93 2.32 -1.35
C HIS A 180 11.32 3.73 -1.79
N ALA A 181 12.60 3.93 -2.13
CA ALA A 181 13.08 5.21 -2.63
C ALA A 181 12.45 5.61 -3.98
N GLN A 182 12.22 4.65 -4.88
CA GLN A 182 11.51 4.88 -6.14
C GLN A 182 10.07 5.38 -5.90
N VAL A 183 9.33 4.73 -5.01
CA VAL A 183 7.96 5.12 -4.63
C VAL A 183 7.96 6.48 -3.94
N ALA A 184 8.88 6.70 -3.00
CA ALA A 184 9.03 7.98 -2.32
C ALA A 184 9.33 9.11 -3.31
N SER A 185 10.21 8.90 -4.29
CA SER A 185 10.49 9.88 -5.34
C SER A 185 9.23 10.21 -6.13
N ALA A 186 8.50 9.19 -6.60
CA ALA A 186 7.28 9.38 -7.36
C ALA A 186 6.19 10.13 -6.58
N ALA A 187 6.04 9.85 -5.27
CA ALA A 187 5.11 10.56 -4.40
C ALA A 187 5.54 12.01 -4.17
N ASN A 188 6.82 12.24 -3.86
CA ASN A 188 7.36 13.58 -3.64
C ASN A 188 7.28 14.47 -4.90
N GLU A 189 7.44 13.90 -6.09
CA GLU A 189 7.29 14.63 -7.37
C GLU A 189 5.87 15.19 -7.56
N GLN A 190 4.85 14.57 -6.95
CA GLN A 190 3.48 15.06 -6.93
C GLN A 190 3.19 16.04 -5.77
N GLY A 191 4.18 16.33 -4.92
CA GLY A 191 4.03 17.18 -3.74
C GLY A 191 3.44 16.45 -2.52
N PHE A 192 3.42 15.11 -2.53
CA PHE A 192 2.97 14.33 -1.37
C PHE A 192 4.07 14.24 -0.31
N PHE A 193 3.64 14.08 0.94
CA PHE A 193 4.53 13.72 2.04
C PHE A 193 4.74 12.20 2.06
N VAL A 194 5.88 11.75 2.59
CA VAL A 194 6.22 10.33 2.65
C VAL A 194 6.75 9.94 4.02
N ILE A 195 6.24 8.84 4.57
CA ILE A 195 6.82 8.10 5.69
C ILE A 195 7.21 6.71 5.17
N ASP A 196 8.48 6.34 5.34
CA ASP A 196 8.94 4.96 5.11
C ASP A 196 9.05 4.22 6.44
N LEU A 197 8.17 3.25 6.67
CA LEU A 197 8.14 2.50 7.92
C LEU A 197 9.28 1.51 8.08
N TYR A 198 10.14 1.32 7.06
CA TYR A 198 11.30 0.44 7.18
C TYR A 198 12.19 0.82 8.36
N ASP A 199 12.50 2.10 8.55
CA ASP A 199 13.48 2.52 9.55
C ASP A 199 12.98 2.21 10.97
N GLU A 200 11.68 2.35 11.23
CA GLU A 200 11.07 1.94 12.49
C GLU A 200 10.95 0.42 12.60
N TYR A 201 10.39 -0.25 11.59
CA TYR A 201 10.17 -1.69 11.63
C TYR A 201 11.47 -2.48 11.74
N SER A 202 12.56 -1.99 11.15
CA SER A 202 13.88 -2.63 11.18
C SER A 202 14.50 -2.72 12.58
N LYS A 203 14.01 -1.92 13.55
CA LYS A 203 14.41 -1.96 14.97
C LYS A 203 13.83 -3.17 15.71
N HIS A 204 12.83 -3.83 15.12
CA HIS A 204 12.14 -4.96 15.72
C HIS A 204 12.34 -6.24 14.89
N PRO A 205 12.38 -7.43 15.50
CA PRO A 205 12.41 -8.66 14.72
C PRO A 205 11.18 -8.76 13.80
N SER A 206 11.39 -9.02 12.49
CA SER A 206 10.30 -9.18 11.51
C SER A 206 9.18 -10.10 12.03
N ARG A 207 9.55 -11.17 12.75
CA ARG A 207 8.59 -12.11 13.32
C ARG A 207 7.58 -11.53 14.29
N ASP A 208 7.94 -10.47 15.02
CA ASP A 208 7.13 -9.85 16.07
C ASP A 208 6.17 -8.80 15.47
N LEU A 209 6.48 -8.34 14.25
CA LEU A 209 5.65 -7.41 13.47
C LEU A 209 4.54 -8.11 12.69
N ARG A 210 4.60 -9.44 12.56
CA ARG A 210 3.64 -10.24 11.83
C ARG A 210 2.37 -10.54 12.64
N ALA A 211 1.26 -10.76 11.94
CA ALA A 211 -0.02 -11.14 12.52
C ALA A 211 0.05 -12.55 13.14
N SER A 212 0.80 -13.45 12.51
CA SER A 212 1.08 -14.78 13.07
C SER A 212 2.40 -15.35 12.52
N LYS A 213 2.76 -16.57 12.95
CA LYS A 213 3.97 -17.24 12.45
C LYS A 213 3.91 -17.58 10.96
N ASP A 214 2.72 -17.87 10.46
CA ASP A 214 2.46 -18.35 9.10
C ASP A 214 1.81 -17.27 8.21
N ASN A 215 1.65 -16.07 8.75
CA ASN A 215 1.05 -14.94 8.06
C ASN A 215 1.98 -13.74 8.15
N ALA A 216 2.57 -13.35 7.01
CA ALA A 216 3.49 -12.22 6.92
C ALA A 216 2.80 -10.85 6.99
N HIS A 217 1.48 -10.77 7.12
CA HIS A 217 0.80 -9.49 7.25
C HIS A 217 1.13 -8.77 8.56
N PRO A 218 1.08 -7.43 8.60
CA PRO A 218 1.25 -6.66 9.83
C PRO A 218 0.27 -7.10 10.93
N GLY A 219 0.82 -7.44 12.09
CA GLY A 219 0.05 -7.72 13.31
C GLY A 219 -0.28 -6.45 14.07
N SER A 220 -0.93 -6.60 15.23
CA SER A 220 -1.31 -5.47 16.09
C SER A 220 -0.10 -4.61 16.49
N PHE A 221 1.06 -5.23 16.74
CA PHE A 221 2.26 -4.49 17.11
C PHE A 221 2.80 -3.62 15.97
N ALA A 222 2.87 -4.16 14.74
CA ALA A 222 3.26 -3.36 13.58
C ALA A 222 2.29 -2.20 13.30
N ASN A 223 0.98 -2.44 13.44
CA ASN A 223 -0.03 -1.39 13.29
C ASN A 223 0.11 -0.30 14.37
N GLN A 224 0.50 -0.66 15.60
CA GLN A 224 0.79 0.33 16.64
C GLN A 224 2.00 1.20 16.28
N LEU A 225 3.07 0.59 15.76
CA LEU A 225 4.26 1.34 15.31
C LEU A 225 3.92 2.26 14.14
N ALA A 226 3.17 1.78 13.13
CA ALA A 226 2.72 2.62 12.02
C ALA A 226 1.89 3.81 12.50
N ALA A 227 0.93 3.59 13.39
CA ALA A 227 0.12 4.66 13.97
C ALA A 227 0.98 5.66 14.77
N GLN A 228 1.97 5.17 15.51
CA GLN A 228 2.86 6.02 16.29
C GLN A 228 3.76 6.88 15.39
N GLU A 229 4.31 6.33 14.31
CA GLU A 229 5.13 7.09 13.36
C GLU A 229 4.31 8.17 12.64
N ILE A 230 3.07 7.85 12.24
CA ILE A 230 2.15 8.84 11.66
C ILE A 230 1.81 9.93 12.70
N TYR A 231 1.51 9.53 13.94
CA TYR A 231 1.23 10.47 15.02
C TYR A 231 2.42 11.42 15.30
N ASN A 232 3.64 10.88 15.33
CA ASN A 232 4.85 11.66 15.53
C ASN A 232 5.02 12.68 14.39
N TRP A 233 4.86 12.22 13.15
CA TRP A 233 4.91 13.09 11.98
C TRP A 233 3.86 14.21 12.04
N LEU A 234 2.62 13.90 12.41
CA LEU A 234 1.55 14.89 12.58
C LEU A 234 1.82 15.88 13.72
N SER A 235 2.45 15.42 14.80
CA SER A 235 2.86 16.28 15.92
C SER A 235 3.91 17.30 15.50
N ASP A 236 4.79 16.92 14.56
CA ASP A 236 5.83 17.79 14.00
C ASP A 236 5.30 18.71 12.89
N HIS A 237 4.10 18.43 12.35
CA HIS A 237 3.45 19.18 11.26
C HIS A 237 2.03 19.62 11.66
N PRO A 238 1.85 20.43 12.72
CA PRO A 238 0.53 20.82 13.21
C PRO A 238 -0.30 21.59 12.18
N GLU A 239 0.32 22.20 11.18
CA GLU A 239 -0.35 22.87 10.06
C GLU A 239 -1.18 21.90 9.20
N MET A 240 -0.87 20.61 9.21
CA MET A 240 -1.65 19.57 8.50
C MET A 240 -2.97 19.25 9.20
N LEU A 241 -3.11 19.70 10.45
CA LEU A 241 -4.30 19.52 11.28
C LEU A 241 -5.09 20.83 11.39
N SER A 242 -4.87 21.78 10.48
CA SER A 242 -5.51 23.10 10.53
C SER A 242 -7.02 22.99 10.37
N ILE A 243 -7.71 23.04 11.50
CA ILE A 243 -9.17 23.19 11.57
C ILE A 243 -9.47 24.66 11.23
N PRO A 244 -10.24 24.96 10.17
CA PRO A 244 -10.69 26.32 9.88
C PRO A 244 -11.50 26.95 11.02
#